data_AF-A0A258RLD2-F1
#
_entry.id   AF-A0A258RLD2-F1
#
_cell.length_a   1.000
_cell.length_b   1.000
_cell.length_c   1.000
_cell.angle_alpha   90.00
_cell.angle_beta   90.00
_cell.angle_gamma   90.00
#
_symmetry.space_group_name_H-M   'P 1'
#
loop_
_entity.id
_entity.type
_entity.pdbx_description
1 polymer ?
#
loop_
_entity_poly.entity_id
_entity_poly.type
_entity_poly.pdbx_seq_one_letter_code
_entity_poly.pdbx_strand_id
1 'polypeptide(L)'
;MRITISLAVAALALDACSQPAQLYVDKGYVRLPAVKSNPGVAYFTLHGGDEDTRLLSVTAPSVIKTEMHESMMKGSMAAMAPVATVPVPAKAKLTFAPGGKHVMLFNINSSVKPGATMKLIFTFSNNLRIEYDAPVIAAGEPAPTG
;
A
#
# COMPACT_ATOMS: atom_id res chain seq x y z
N MET A 1 -63.07 -37.50 -4.85
CA MET A 1 -62.70 -36.29 -4.09
C MET A 1 -61.17 -36.21 -4.09
N ARG A 2 -60.59 -35.23 -4.79
CA ARG A 2 -59.13 -35.11 -5.01
C ARG A 2 -58.54 -34.26 -3.89
N ILE A 3 -57.56 -34.78 -3.15
CA ILE A 3 -56.76 -33.99 -2.20
C ILE A 3 -55.32 -33.98 -2.72
N THR A 4 -54.96 -32.88 -3.36
CA THR A 4 -53.61 -32.51 -3.76
C THR A 4 -52.79 -32.19 -2.51
N ILE A 5 -51.73 -32.96 -2.24
CA ILE A 5 -50.76 -32.66 -1.19
C ILE A 5 -49.63 -31.83 -1.83
N SER A 6 -49.55 -30.58 -1.40
CA SER A 6 -48.57 -29.58 -1.83
C SER A 6 -47.15 -30.01 -1.50
N LEU A 7 -46.28 -29.96 -2.51
CA LEU A 7 -44.83 -30.13 -2.39
C LEU A 7 -44.23 -28.87 -1.74
N ALA A 8 -43.86 -28.95 -0.46
CA ALA A 8 -43.14 -27.87 0.22
C ALA A 8 -41.67 -27.87 -0.25
N VAL A 9 -41.33 -26.98 -1.18
CA VAL A 9 -39.95 -26.69 -1.55
C VAL A 9 -39.35 -25.82 -0.43
N ALA A 10 -38.51 -26.43 0.40
CA ALA A 10 -37.67 -25.69 1.35
C ALA A 10 -36.58 -24.95 0.56
N ALA A 11 -36.78 -23.65 0.35
CA ALA A 11 -35.75 -22.78 -0.20
C ALA A 11 -34.63 -22.62 0.84
N LEU A 12 -33.50 -23.28 0.59
CA LEU A 12 -32.24 -23.00 1.27
C LEU A 12 -31.81 -21.57 0.88
N ALA A 13 -32.06 -20.60 1.77
CA ALA A 13 -31.45 -19.29 1.67
C ALA A 13 -29.95 -19.46 1.95
N LEU A 14 -29.13 -19.51 0.89
CA LEU A 14 -27.72 -19.22 1.02
C LEU A 14 -27.61 -17.72 1.28
N ASP A 15 -27.50 -17.34 2.55
CA ASP A 15 -26.94 -16.05 2.93
C ASP A 15 -25.60 -15.93 2.21
N ALA A 16 -25.56 -15.02 1.24
CA ALA A 16 -24.34 -14.68 0.55
C ALA A 16 -23.39 -14.08 1.60
N CYS A 17 -22.45 -14.89 2.09
CA CYS A 17 -21.34 -14.39 2.88
C CYS A 17 -20.55 -13.40 2.02
N SER A 18 -20.86 -12.11 2.13
CA SER A 18 -19.97 -11.07 1.63
C SER A 18 -18.69 -11.18 2.45
N GLN A 19 -17.62 -11.64 1.82
CA GLN A 19 -16.33 -11.74 2.47
C GLN A 19 -15.89 -10.33 2.90
N PRO A 20 -15.46 -10.14 4.16
CA PRO A 20 -15.04 -8.83 4.65
C PRO A 20 -13.91 -8.27 3.79
N ALA A 21 -13.98 -6.99 3.45
CA ALA A 21 -12.91 -6.34 2.72
C ALA A 21 -11.67 -6.30 3.61
N GLN A 22 -10.55 -6.82 3.09
CA GLN A 22 -9.30 -6.89 3.83
C GLN A 22 -8.44 -5.67 3.52
N LEU A 23 -7.82 -5.10 4.55
CA LEU A 23 -6.76 -4.11 4.38
C LEU A 23 -5.49 -4.84 3.92
N TYR A 24 -4.97 -4.50 2.75
CA TYR A 24 -3.73 -5.10 2.23
C TYR A 24 -2.90 -4.15 1.37
N VAL A 25 -1.66 -4.56 1.10
CA VAL A 25 -0.68 -3.86 0.26
C VAL A 25 -0.34 -4.75 -0.93
N ASP A 26 -0.30 -4.19 -2.14
CA ASP A 26 0.23 -4.85 -3.33
C ASP A 26 1.08 -3.90 -4.17
N LYS A 27 1.73 -4.46 -5.20
CA LYS A 27 2.54 -3.71 -6.20
C LYS A 27 3.60 -2.81 -5.56
N GLY A 28 4.08 -3.21 -4.39
CA GLY A 28 5.11 -2.48 -3.67
C GLY A 28 6.48 -2.71 -4.29
N TYR A 29 7.27 -1.66 -4.39
CA TYR A 29 8.68 -1.73 -4.79
C TYR A 29 9.47 -0.56 -4.21
N VAL A 30 10.78 -0.74 -4.08
CA VAL A 30 11.72 0.29 -3.63
C VAL A 30 12.66 0.64 -4.77
N ARG A 31 12.74 1.92 -5.13
CA ARG A 31 13.71 2.44 -6.10
C ARG A 31 14.89 3.06 -5.38
N LEU A 32 16.08 2.52 -5.63
CA LEU A 32 17.32 3.11 -5.14
C LEU A 32 17.70 4.38 -5.92
N PRO A 33 18.36 5.34 -5.27
CA PRO A 33 18.87 6.53 -5.93
C PRO A 33 20.10 6.20 -6.80
N ALA A 34 20.35 7.01 -7.82
CA ALA A 34 21.58 6.90 -8.62
C ALA A 34 22.82 7.27 -7.78
N VAL A 35 22.68 8.24 -6.89
CA VAL A 35 23.72 8.67 -5.95
C VAL A 35 23.38 8.13 -4.57
N LYS A 36 24.28 7.33 -3.98
CA LYS A 36 24.04 6.66 -2.67
C LYS A 36 23.68 7.60 -1.52
N SER A 37 24.13 8.85 -1.55
CA SER A 37 23.84 9.84 -0.51
C SER A 37 22.40 10.36 -0.56
N ASN A 38 21.72 10.17 -1.68
CA ASN A 38 20.36 10.64 -1.87
C ASN A 38 19.36 9.66 -1.24
N PRO A 39 18.13 10.10 -0.93
CA PRO A 39 17.07 9.20 -0.51
C PRO A 39 16.61 8.30 -1.66
N GLY A 40 16.27 7.05 -1.33
CA GLY A 40 15.46 6.20 -2.21
C GLY A 40 13.97 6.47 -2.03
N VAL A 41 13.15 5.77 -2.80
CA VAL A 41 11.69 5.96 -2.76
C VAL A 41 10.97 4.62 -2.76
N ALA A 42 10.01 4.43 -1.86
CA ALA A 42 9.07 3.31 -1.91
C ALA A 42 7.74 3.74 -2.52
N TYR A 43 7.23 2.87 -3.38
CA TYR A 43 5.94 2.95 -4.06
C TYR A 43 5.17 1.66 -3.79
N PHE A 44 3.84 1.73 -3.77
CA PHE A 44 2.95 0.61 -3.47
C PHE A 44 1.50 1.02 -3.72
N THR A 45 0.58 0.07 -3.64
CA THR A 45 -0.85 0.32 -3.62
C THR A 45 -1.43 -0.21 -2.31
N LEU A 46 -2.26 0.60 -1.68
CA LEU A 46 -3.05 0.23 -0.50
C LEU A 46 -4.51 0.01 -0.89
N HIS A 47 -5.11 -1.03 -0.33
CA HIS A 47 -6.54 -1.32 -0.46
C HIS A 47 -7.17 -1.30 0.92
N GLY A 48 -8.18 -0.46 1.12
CA GLY A 48 -8.88 -0.32 2.39
C GLY A 48 -9.74 -1.53 2.72
N GLY A 49 -9.85 -1.83 4.02
CA GLY A 49 -10.74 -2.88 4.53
C GLY A 49 -12.19 -2.41 4.65
N ASP A 50 -12.95 -3.01 5.57
CA ASP A 50 -14.36 -2.63 5.81
C ASP A 50 -14.54 -1.32 6.59
N GLU A 51 -13.50 -0.82 7.26
CA GLU A 51 -13.54 0.40 8.05
C GLU A 51 -12.50 1.42 7.57
N ASP A 52 -12.81 2.69 7.76
CA ASP A 52 -11.88 3.78 7.53
C ASP A 52 -10.70 3.67 8.50
N THR A 53 -9.49 3.84 7.97
CA THR A 53 -8.27 3.90 8.77
C THR A 53 -7.35 4.98 8.23
N ARG A 54 -6.17 5.12 8.84
CA ARG A 54 -5.11 6.02 8.39
C ARG A 54 -3.81 5.27 8.39
N LEU A 55 -3.04 5.41 7.31
CA LEU A 55 -1.63 5.05 7.31
C LEU A 55 -0.88 6.10 8.14
N LEU A 56 -0.29 5.66 9.24
CA LEU A 56 0.45 6.51 10.17
C LEU A 56 1.93 6.57 9.80
N SER A 57 2.50 5.45 9.38
CA SER A 57 3.91 5.37 8.98
C SER A 57 4.19 4.16 8.11
N VAL A 58 5.27 4.28 7.34
CA VAL A 58 5.91 3.15 6.64
C VAL A 58 7.37 3.16 7.08
N THR A 59 7.85 2.08 7.68
CA THR A 59 9.24 1.94 8.13
C THR A 59 9.92 0.75 7.45
N ALA A 60 11.25 0.68 7.52
CA ALA A 60 12.02 -0.43 7.00
C ALA A 60 13.25 -0.63 7.88
N PRO A 61 13.55 -1.86 8.36
CA PRO A 61 14.71 -2.11 9.22
C PRO A 61 16.06 -1.73 8.59
N SER A 62 16.13 -1.73 7.25
CA SER A 62 17.32 -1.36 6.48
C SER A 62 17.45 0.14 6.20
N VAL A 63 16.62 1.00 6.81
CA VAL A 63 16.56 2.45 6.55
C VAL A 63 16.52 3.20 7.88
N ILE A 64 17.34 4.24 8.02
CA ILE A 64 17.40 5.00 9.29
C ILE A 64 16.16 5.85 9.49
N LYS A 65 15.67 6.49 8.42
CA LYS A 65 14.52 7.40 8.49
C LYS A 65 13.64 7.27 7.26
N THR A 66 12.33 7.32 7.47
CA THR A 66 11.32 7.34 6.41
C THR A 66 10.42 8.56 6.56
N GLU A 67 9.93 9.08 5.44
CA GLU A 67 8.94 10.16 5.42
C GLU A 67 7.92 9.91 4.30
N MET A 68 6.63 10.03 4.60
CA MET A 68 5.59 10.01 3.57
C MET A 68 5.48 11.39 2.94
N HIS A 69 5.46 11.48 1.62
CA HIS A 69 5.43 12.71 0.85
C HIS A 69 4.32 12.65 -0.20
N GLU A 70 3.82 13.82 -0.60
CA GLU A 70 2.90 13.98 -1.70
C GLU A 70 3.42 15.02 -2.69
N SER A 71 3.43 14.65 -3.97
CA SER A 71 3.68 15.59 -5.06
C SER A 71 2.40 16.39 -5.33
N MET A 72 2.54 17.71 -5.38
CA MET A 72 1.47 18.66 -5.69
C MET A 72 1.95 19.68 -6.72
N MET A 73 1.04 20.15 -7.58
CA MET A 73 1.31 21.29 -8.44
C MET A 73 0.97 22.57 -7.68
N LYS A 74 1.96 23.45 -7.51
CA LYS A 74 1.75 24.81 -6.99
C LYS A 74 1.94 25.78 -8.16
N GLY A 75 0.86 26.04 -8.89
CA GLY A 75 0.92 26.77 -10.16
C GLY A 75 1.65 25.94 -11.23
N SER A 76 2.68 26.51 -11.85
CA SER A 76 3.53 25.86 -12.84
C SER A 76 4.71 25.07 -12.25
N MET A 77 4.88 25.05 -10.93
CA MET A 77 5.95 24.32 -10.26
C MET A 77 5.44 23.05 -9.57
N ALA A 78 6.11 21.93 -9.79
CA ALA A 78 5.92 20.71 -9.00
C ALA A 78 6.61 20.88 -7.64
N ALA A 79 5.89 20.62 -6.56
CA ALA A 79 6.40 20.61 -5.20
C ALA A 79 6.15 19.25 -4.55
N MET A 80 7.03 18.85 -3.64
CA MET A 80 6.82 17.68 -2.77
C MET A 80 6.73 18.16 -1.33
N ALA A 81 5.70 17.71 -0.62
CA ALA A 81 5.49 18.07 0.78
C ALA A 81 5.35 16.81 1.64
N PRO A 82 5.94 16.80 2.85
CA PRO A 82 5.75 15.72 3.79
C PRO A 82 4.28 15.68 4.26
N VAL A 83 3.75 14.48 4.44
CA VAL A 83 2.42 14.22 4.98
C VAL A 83 2.54 13.38 6.25
N ALA A 84 1.91 13.83 7.34
CA ALA A 84 2.01 13.15 8.63
C ALA A 84 1.25 11.82 8.65
N THR A 85 0.08 11.78 8.00
CA THR A 85 -0.76 10.57 7.87
C THR A 85 -1.50 10.60 6.55
N VAL A 86 -1.87 9.44 6.03
CA VAL A 86 -2.68 9.32 4.81
C VAL A 86 -4.00 8.61 5.13
N PRO A 87 -5.17 9.23 4.90
CA PRO A 87 -6.45 8.56 5.05
C PRO A 87 -6.54 7.35 4.12
N VAL A 88 -7.05 6.24 4.62
CA VAL A 88 -7.33 5.01 3.87
C VAL A 88 -8.80 4.68 4.09
N PRO A 89 -9.71 5.23 3.26
CA PRO A 89 -11.13 4.96 3.39
C PRO A 89 -11.45 3.49 3.16
N ALA A 90 -12.53 3.01 3.77
CA ALA A 90 -13.03 1.66 3.60
C ALA A 90 -13.21 1.35 2.10
N LYS A 91 -12.76 0.17 1.68
CA LYS A 91 -12.87 -0.37 0.30
C LYS A 91 -12.24 0.51 -0.79
N ALA A 92 -11.51 1.56 -0.41
CA ALA A 92 -10.86 2.46 -1.35
C ALA A 92 -9.48 1.94 -1.75
N LYS A 93 -9.03 2.34 -2.94
CA LYS A 93 -7.69 2.06 -3.45
C LYS A 93 -6.86 3.34 -3.46
N LEU A 94 -5.69 3.29 -2.84
CA LEU A 94 -4.73 4.40 -2.82
C LEU A 94 -3.40 3.98 -3.43
N THR A 95 -2.99 4.69 -4.47
CA THR A 95 -1.75 4.41 -5.18
C THR A 95 -0.65 5.39 -4.74
N PHE A 96 0.47 4.85 -4.27
CA PHE A 96 1.72 5.57 -4.07
C PHE A 96 2.59 5.32 -5.30
N ALA A 97 2.67 6.29 -6.20
CA ALA A 97 3.34 6.19 -7.49
C ALA A 97 4.10 7.49 -7.83
N PRO A 98 5.06 7.45 -8.78
CA PRO A 98 5.78 8.64 -9.23
C PRO A 98 4.81 9.77 -9.63
N GLY A 99 5.07 10.99 -9.15
CA GLY A 99 4.22 12.15 -9.39
C GLY A 99 2.99 12.26 -8.48
N GLY A 100 2.77 11.32 -7.56
CA GLY A 100 1.73 11.37 -6.52
C GLY A 100 2.32 11.19 -5.12
N LYS A 101 1.69 10.34 -4.31
CA LYS A 101 2.19 9.99 -2.97
C LYS A 101 3.36 9.00 -3.06
N HIS A 102 4.30 9.09 -2.14
CA HIS A 102 5.46 8.20 -2.07
C HIS A 102 6.10 8.22 -0.68
N VAL A 103 6.96 7.26 -0.38
CA VAL A 103 7.73 7.22 0.87
C VAL A 103 9.20 7.43 0.58
N MET A 104 9.76 8.52 1.08
CA MET A 104 11.19 8.80 1.02
C MET A 104 11.93 7.94 2.04
N LEU A 105 13.02 7.30 1.61
CA LEU A 105 13.86 6.40 2.39
C LEU A 105 15.25 7.00 2.55
N PHE A 106 15.55 7.55 3.72
CA PHE A 106 16.81 8.23 4.01
C PHE A 106 17.82 7.28 4.66
N ASN A 107 19.07 7.39 4.21
CA ASN A 107 20.20 6.60 4.71
C ASN A 107 19.92 5.08 4.66
N ILE A 108 19.60 4.59 3.47
CA ILE A 108 19.43 3.16 3.21
C ILE A 108 20.76 2.44 3.48
N ASN A 109 20.71 1.30 4.18
CA ASN A 109 21.87 0.48 4.48
C ASN A 109 22.64 0.16 3.19
N SER A 110 23.97 0.31 3.24
CA SER A 110 24.86 0.14 2.09
C SER A 110 24.89 -1.29 1.53
N SER A 111 24.40 -2.29 2.27
CA SER A 111 24.24 -3.67 1.81
C SER A 111 23.08 -3.85 0.82
N VAL A 112 22.09 -2.95 0.81
CA VAL A 112 20.94 -3.03 -0.10
C VAL A 112 21.40 -2.78 -1.54
N LYS A 113 20.96 -3.63 -2.47
CA LYS A 113 21.32 -3.60 -3.89
C LYS A 113 20.06 -3.82 -4.75
N PRO A 114 20.07 -3.38 -6.02
CA PRO A 114 19.05 -3.82 -6.99
C PRO A 114 18.97 -5.35 -7.03
N GLY A 115 17.76 -5.89 -7.22
CA GLY A 115 17.47 -7.32 -7.19
C GLY A 115 17.30 -7.90 -5.78
N ALA A 116 17.59 -7.15 -4.72
CA ALA A 116 17.29 -7.55 -3.35
C ALA A 116 15.81 -7.35 -3.01
N THR A 117 15.41 -7.82 -1.84
CA THR A 117 14.10 -7.58 -1.26
C THR A 117 14.25 -6.77 0.03
N MET A 118 13.42 -5.74 0.20
CA MET A 118 13.37 -4.88 1.38
C MET A 118 12.02 -5.03 2.07
N LYS A 119 12.04 -5.39 3.35
CA LYS A 119 10.83 -5.42 4.19
C LYS A 119 10.36 -4.00 4.51
N LEU A 120 9.12 -3.70 4.14
CA LEU A 120 8.39 -2.49 4.49
C LEU A 120 7.33 -2.84 5.54
N ILE A 121 7.23 -2.02 6.58
CA ILE A 121 6.28 -2.21 7.69
C ILE A 121 5.34 -1.01 7.72
N PHE A 122 4.05 -1.27 7.49
CA PHE A 122 2.99 -0.27 7.45
C PHE A 122 2.25 -0.28 8.78
N THR A 123 2.15 0.87 9.44
CA THR A 123 1.42 1.01 10.71
C THR A 123 0.15 1.84 10.48
N PHE A 124 -0.98 1.33 10.94
CA PHE A 124 -2.29 1.95 10.76
C PHE A 124 -2.90 2.41 12.09
N SER A 125 -3.85 3.35 12.02
CA SER A 125 -4.53 3.90 13.21
C SER A 125 -5.44 2.93 13.95
N ASN A 126 -5.83 1.82 13.31
CA ASN A 126 -6.60 0.73 13.92
C ASN A 126 -5.70 -0.36 14.53
N ASN A 127 -4.46 -0.01 14.89
CA ASN A 127 -3.44 -0.89 15.45
C ASN A 127 -2.99 -2.06 14.57
N LEU A 128 -3.42 -2.12 13.31
CA LEU A 128 -2.93 -3.10 12.35
C LEU A 128 -1.51 -2.76 11.89
N ARG A 129 -0.74 -3.82 11.64
CA ARG A 129 0.56 -3.75 10.97
C ARG A 129 0.58 -4.71 9.80
N ILE A 130 1.06 -4.23 8.67
CA ILE A 130 1.27 -5.05 7.48
C ILE A 130 2.76 -5.05 7.19
N GLU A 131 3.32 -6.23 6.95
CA GLU A 131 4.66 -6.38 6.41
C GLU A 131 4.55 -6.72 4.93
N TYR A 132 5.37 -6.06 4.11
CA TYR A 132 5.44 -6.32 2.69
C TYR A 132 6.90 -6.40 2.26
N ASP A 133 7.25 -7.48 1.60
CA ASP A 133 8.59 -7.73 1.09
C ASP A 133 8.69 -7.14 -0.33
N ALA A 134 9.22 -5.92 -0.43
CA ALA A 134 9.27 -5.14 -1.66
C ALA A 134 10.54 -5.44 -2.46
N PRO A 135 10.45 -5.77 -3.77
CA PRO A 135 11.61 -5.82 -4.64
C PRO A 135 12.30 -4.45 -4.72
N VAL A 136 13.63 -4.48 -4.72
CA VAL A 136 14.50 -3.31 -4.82
C VAL A 136 15.01 -3.19 -6.26
N ILE A 137 14.79 -2.05 -6.89
CA ILE A 137 15.20 -1.76 -8.27
C ILE A 137 16.24 -0.64 -8.34
N ALA A 138 17.00 -0.61 -9.43
CA ALA A 138 17.99 0.43 -9.68
C ALA A 138 17.34 1.78 -10.05
N ALA A 139 18.14 2.84 -10.02
CA ALA A 139 17.74 4.12 -10.56
C ALA A 139 17.50 4.00 -12.08
N GLY A 140 16.34 4.46 -12.55
CA GLY A 140 15.96 4.43 -13.97
C GLY A 140 15.36 3.11 -14.47
N GLU A 141 15.34 2.06 -13.64
CA GLU A 141 14.67 0.80 -13.99
C GLU A 141 13.15 0.98 -13.98
N PRO A 142 12.40 0.38 -14.95
CA PRO A 142 10.94 0.43 -14.94
C PRO A 142 10.36 -0.16 -13.65
N ALA A 143 9.15 0.26 -13.30
CA ALA A 143 8.44 -0.35 -12.17
C ALA A 143 8.24 -1.86 -12.44
N PRO A 144 8.40 -2.73 -11.44
CA PRO A 144 8.13 -4.16 -11.60
C PRO A 144 6.70 -4.39 -12.08
N THR A 145 6.54 -5.21 -13.12
CA THR A 145 5.23 -5.68 -13.57
C THR A 145 4.83 -6.86 -12.69
N GLY A 146 4.33 -6.55 -11.50
CA GLY A 146 3.75 -7.51 -10.54
C GLY A 146 2.28 -7.19 -10.28
#